data_AF-A0A183GMH2-F1
#
_entry.id   AF-A0A183GMH2-F1
#
_cell.length_a   1.000
_cell.length_b   1.000
_cell.length_c   1.000
_cell.angle_alpha   90.00
_cell.angle_beta   90.00
_cell.angle_gamma   90.00
#
_symmetry.space_group_name_H-M   'P 1'
#
loop_
_entity.id
_entity.type
_entity.pdbx_description
1 polymer ?
#
loop_
_entity_poly.entity_id
_entity_poly.type
_entity_poly.pdbx_seq_one_letter_code
_entity_poly.pdbx_strand_id
1 'polypeptide(L)'
;MNREREPLRVQFDMLLKVPSQIDNSPILSKTKRKCYKGKQQSKAIMSDCFRASIVGKDGDNHALSLFFTCPDTRFTPGNAEDEFQCSIRNKTFGYVVPECHESLRSIPFTHIFSLARLLSIYENESDLDRKRYLMEKQSYTFVMEAGVQKAYTFFKRKCEHVMKAF
;
A
#
# COMPACT_ATOMS: atom_id res chain seq x y z
N MET A 1 18.74 -33.73 4.71
CA MET A 1 17.77 -34.84 4.69
C MET A 1 16.36 -34.26 4.63
N ASN A 2 15.60 -34.61 3.60
CA ASN A 2 14.25 -34.12 3.33
C ASN A 2 13.29 -34.56 4.43
N ARG A 3 12.51 -33.61 4.99
CA ARG A 3 11.37 -33.92 5.84
C ARG A 3 10.16 -34.15 4.93
N GLU A 4 9.97 -35.39 4.51
CA GLU A 4 8.71 -35.82 3.91
C GLU A 4 7.62 -35.66 4.97
N ARG A 5 6.70 -34.71 4.76
CA ARG A 5 5.55 -34.53 5.65
C ARG A 5 4.61 -35.71 5.41
N GLU A 6 4.33 -36.49 6.44
CA GLU A 6 3.34 -37.56 6.36
C GLU A 6 1.98 -37.00 5.89
N PRO A 7 1.24 -37.72 5.02
CA PRO A 7 -0.06 -37.29 4.57
C PRO A 7 -1.07 -37.28 5.74
N LEU A 8 -1.92 -36.25 5.75
CA LEU A 8 -3.02 -36.11 6.72
C LEU A 8 -3.91 -37.36 6.71
N ARG A 9 -3.95 -38.07 7.83
CA ARG A 9 -4.86 -39.20 8.03
C ARG A 9 -6.25 -38.66 8.39
N VAL A 10 -7.18 -38.73 7.44
CA VAL A 10 -8.60 -38.40 7.69
C VAL A 10 -9.30 -39.67 8.18
N GLN A 11 -10.02 -39.60 9.30
CA GLN A 11 -10.86 -40.71 9.77
C GLN A 11 -12.00 -40.96 8.77
N PHE A 12 -12.19 -42.22 8.37
CA PHE A 12 -13.17 -42.62 7.35
C PHE A 12 -14.62 -42.22 7.69
N ASP A 13 -14.92 -42.05 8.98
CA ASP A 13 -16.25 -41.70 9.47
C ASP A 13 -16.66 -40.25 9.16
N MET A 14 -15.71 -39.40 8.76
CA MET A 14 -15.96 -38.02 8.31
C MET A 14 -16.26 -37.91 6.81
N LEU A 15 -16.23 -39.02 6.06
CA LEU A 15 -16.53 -39.01 4.64
C LEU A 15 -18.05 -39.09 4.42
N LEU A 16 -18.63 -38.04 3.84
CA LEU A 16 -20.02 -38.07 3.38
C LEU A 16 -20.16 -39.11 2.27
N LYS A 17 -20.92 -40.18 2.54
CA LYS A 17 -21.25 -41.19 1.51
C LYS A 17 -22.10 -40.53 0.43
N VAL A 18 -21.53 -40.41 -0.77
CA VAL A 18 -22.27 -39.98 -1.95
C VAL A 18 -23.34 -41.05 -2.24
N PRO A 19 -24.62 -40.67 -2.40
CA PRO A 19 -25.69 -41.61 -2.76
C PRO A 19 -25.33 -42.38 -4.04
N SER A 20 -25.59 -43.68 -4.06
CA SER A 20 -25.24 -44.59 -5.16
C SER A 20 -25.94 -44.29 -6.49
N GLN A 21 -26.89 -43.36 -6.49
CA GLN A 21 -27.60 -42.90 -7.69
C GLN A 21 -26.80 -41.88 -8.51
N ILE A 22 -25.65 -41.41 -8.02
CA ILE A 22 -24.80 -40.46 -8.72
C ILE A 22 -23.73 -41.24 -9.49
N ASP A 23 -23.85 -41.23 -10.82
CA ASP A 23 -22.83 -41.77 -11.73
C ASP A 23 -21.54 -40.94 -11.63
N ASN A 24 -20.40 -41.64 -11.44
CA ASN A 24 -19.07 -41.01 -11.32
C ASN A 24 -18.45 -40.68 -12.68
N SER A 25 -19.16 -40.92 -13.79
CA SER A 25 -18.70 -40.48 -15.10
C SER A 25 -18.67 -38.93 -15.18
N PRO A 26 -17.59 -38.32 -15.68
CA PRO A 26 -17.53 -36.88 -15.83
C PRO A 26 -18.59 -36.41 -16.83
N ILE A 27 -19.57 -35.64 -16.35
CA ILE A 27 -20.65 -35.11 -17.18
C ILE A 27 -20.08 -34.12 -18.19
N LEU A 28 -19.97 -34.54 -19.45
CA LEU A 28 -19.59 -33.68 -20.58
C LEU A 28 -20.78 -32.77 -20.94
N SER A 29 -20.91 -31.63 -20.27
CA SER A 29 -21.93 -30.63 -20.62
C SER A 29 -21.66 -30.03 -22.01
N LYS A 30 -22.67 -30.01 -22.89
CA LYS A 30 -22.61 -29.34 -24.21
C LYS A 30 -22.63 -27.81 -24.12
N THR A 31 -22.89 -27.26 -22.93
CA THR A 31 -22.89 -25.83 -22.69
C THR A 31 -21.49 -25.38 -22.30
N LYS A 32 -20.76 -24.81 -23.27
CA LYS A 32 -19.60 -23.97 -22.93
C LYS A 32 -20.11 -22.88 -21.98
N ARG A 33 -19.69 -22.89 -20.71
CA ARG A 33 -19.80 -21.70 -19.87
C ARG A 33 -19.12 -20.58 -20.65
N LYS A 34 -19.91 -19.61 -21.12
CA LYS A 34 -19.38 -18.36 -21.62
C LYS A 34 -18.73 -17.70 -20.41
N CYS A 35 -17.43 -17.89 -20.23
CA CYS A 35 -16.67 -16.92 -19.45
C CYS A 35 -16.97 -15.58 -20.11
N TYR A 36 -17.64 -14.69 -19.39
CA TYR A 36 -17.52 -13.28 -19.72
C TYR A 36 -16.03 -12.97 -19.61
N LYS A 37 -15.31 -13.08 -20.72
CA LYS A 37 -14.13 -12.27 -20.95
C LYS A 37 -14.71 -10.86 -20.99
N GLY A 38 -14.80 -10.23 -19.81
CA GLY A 38 -14.94 -8.79 -19.72
C GLY A 38 -13.93 -8.23 -20.71
N LYS A 39 -14.38 -7.35 -21.61
CA LYS A 39 -13.54 -6.78 -22.65
C LYS A 39 -12.23 -6.33 -21.99
N GLN A 40 -11.17 -7.10 -22.18
CA GLN A 40 -9.81 -6.63 -22.01
C GLN A 40 -9.60 -5.65 -23.14
N GLN A 41 -10.17 -4.46 -23.00
CA GLN A 41 -9.52 -3.29 -23.57
C GLN A 41 -8.30 -3.11 -22.69
N SER A 42 -7.19 -3.64 -23.20
CA SER A 42 -5.85 -3.15 -22.94
C SER A 42 -5.82 -1.64 -23.18
N LYS A 43 -6.27 -0.87 -22.20
CA LYS A 43 -5.71 0.44 -21.95
C LYS A 43 -4.72 0.22 -20.83
N ALA A 44 -3.44 0.39 -21.16
CA ALA A 44 -2.37 0.50 -20.20
C ALA A 44 -2.78 1.50 -19.12
N ILE A 45 -3.19 0.98 -17.97
CA ILE A 45 -3.41 1.76 -16.76
C ILE A 45 -2.53 1.07 -15.72
N MET A 46 -1.30 1.59 -15.66
CA MET A 46 -0.25 1.37 -14.67
C MET A 46 -0.24 -0.02 -14.02
N SER A 47 0.55 -0.91 -14.61
CA SER A 47 1.16 -2.06 -13.94
C SER A 47 2.27 -1.62 -12.96
N ASP A 48 2.33 -0.34 -12.58
CA ASP A 48 3.25 0.19 -11.58
C ASP A 48 2.56 0.26 -10.21
N CYS A 49 1.94 -0.85 -9.84
CA CYS A 49 1.81 -1.17 -8.42
C CYS A 49 3.21 -1.60 -7.99
N PHE A 50 4.00 -0.67 -7.42
CA PHE A 50 5.33 -0.92 -6.85
C PHE A 50 5.27 -2.01 -5.75
N ARG A 51 5.16 -3.28 -6.14
CA ARG A 51 5.61 -4.42 -5.36
C ARG A 51 7.10 -4.53 -5.62
N ALA A 52 7.90 -3.99 -4.71
CA ALA A 52 9.33 -4.26 -4.69
C ALA A 52 9.54 -5.77 -4.52
N SER A 53 9.83 -6.48 -5.62
CA SER A 53 10.31 -7.85 -5.57
C SER A 53 11.78 -7.81 -5.14
N ILE A 54 12.03 -8.19 -3.89
CA ILE A 54 13.36 -8.25 -3.29
C ILE A 54 14.08 -9.50 -3.80
N VAL A 55 14.59 -9.48 -5.02
CA VAL A 55 15.59 -10.45 -5.51
C VAL A 55 16.59 -9.72 -6.40
N GLY A 56 17.51 -9.00 -5.77
CA GLY A 56 18.65 -8.35 -6.41
C GLY A 56 19.68 -8.05 -5.34
N LYS A 57 20.92 -8.50 -5.55
CA LYS A 57 22.01 -8.42 -4.54
C LYS A 57 22.52 -6.99 -4.32
N ASP A 58 22.04 -6.05 -5.13
CA ASP A 58 22.14 -4.59 -4.98
C ASP A 58 20.75 -3.99 -5.27
N GLY A 59 19.79 -4.26 -4.38
CA GLY A 59 18.41 -3.81 -4.57
C GLY A 59 18.28 -2.31 -4.28
N ASP A 60 17.88 -1.53 -5.29
CA ASP A 60 17.47 -0.14 -5.14
C ASP A 60 16.28 -0.03 -4.18
N ASN A 61 16.57 0.00 -2.87
CA ASN A 61 15.57 0.09 -1.80
C ASN A 61 14.94 1.49 -1.72
N HIS A 62 15.23 2.38 -2.67
CA HIS A 62 14.68 3.72 -2.76
C HIS A 62 13.14 3.72 -2.81
N ALA A 63 12.51 2.71 -3.43
CA ALA A 63 11.06 2.58 -3.43
C ALA A 63 10.47 2.28 -2.04
N LEU A 64 11.20 1.55 -1.19
CA LEU A 64 10.78 1.25 0.19
C LEU A 64 10.83 2.50 1.08
N SER A 65 11.60 3.52 0.70
CA SER A 65 11.67 4.79 1.43
C SER A 65 10.32 5.50 1.52
N LEU A 66 9.39 5.28 0.59
CA LEU A 66 8.04 5.86 0.63
C LEU A 66 7.21 5.38 1.82
N PHE A 67 7.48 4.17 2.31
CA PHE A 67 6.80 3.58 3.46
C PHE A 67 7.55 3.83 4.78
N PHE A 68 8.63 4.62 4.74
CA PHE A 68 9.34 5.01 5.94
C PHE A 68 8.42 5.76 6.89
N THR A 69 8.43 5.31 8.15
CA THR A 69 7.74 5.95 9.26
C THR A 69 8.80 6.42 10.24
N CYS A 70 8.74 7.70 10.62
CA CYS A 70 9.64 8.25 11.62
C CYS A 70 9.44 7.51 12.96
N PRO A 71 10.51 7.00 13.60
CA PRO A 71 10.39 6.28 14.87
C PRO A 71 10.04 7.20 16.06
N ASP A 72 9.98 8.51 15.85
CA ASP A 72 9.68 9.53 16.87
C ASP A 72 10.63 9.53 18.08
N THR A 73 11.76 8.85 17.96
CA THR A 73 12.83 8.85 18.94
C THR A 73 13.85 9.92 18.57
N ARG A 74 14.27 10.72 19.55
CA ARG A 74 15.40 11.63 19.35
C ARG A 74 16.74 10.92 19.29
N PHE A 75 16.78 9.65 19.68
CA PHE A 75 18.00 8.87 19.76
C PHE A 75 17.83 7.58 18.99
N THR A 76 18.92 7.11 18.40
CA THR A 76 18.99 5.76 17.86
C THR A 76 18.95 4.76 19.02
N PRO A 77 18.16 3.68 18.94
CA PRO A 77 18.22 2.62 19.95
C PRO A 77 19.64 2.03 19.99
N GLY A 78 20.37 2.28 21.07
CA GLY A 78 21.74 1.80 21.28
C GLY A 78 22.85 2.83 21.06
N ASN A 79 22.54 4.07 20.65
CA ASN A 79 23.55 5.13 20.57
C ASN A 79 22.96 6.49 21.01
N ALA A 80 23.39 6.98 22.18
CA ALA A 80 22.88 8.21 22.79
C ALA A 80 23.58 9.49 22.28
N GLU A 81 24.59 9.34 21.44
CA GLU A 81 25.42 10.46 20.94
C GLU A 81 24.80 11.17 19.72
N ASP A 82 23.96 10.47 18.95
CA ASP A 82 23.24 11.03 17.81
C ASP A 82 21.84 11.52 18.21
N GLU A 83 21.70 12.81 18.53
CA GLU A 83 20.39 13.44 18.67
C GLU A 83 19.80 13.78 17.29
N PHE A 84 18.63 13.23 16.97
CA PHE A 84 17.87 13.50 15.77
C PHE A 84 16.80 14.55 16.02
N GLN A 85 16.79 15.61 15.20
CA GLN A 85 15.74 16.61 15.19
C GLN A 85 14.63 16.20 14.22
N CYS A 86 13.46 15.84 14.77
CA CYS A 86 12.29 15.46 13.99
C CYS A 86 11.05 16.20 14.45
N SER A 87 10.35 16.84 13.52
CA SER A 87 9.13 17.60 13.77
C SER A 87 7.95 17.14 12.90
N ILE A 88 7.96 15.90 12.41
CA ILE A 88 6.92 15.35 11.53
C ILE A 88 5.71 14.83 12.32
N ARG A 89 5.91 14.43 13.58
CA ARG A 89 4.85 13.91 14.43
C ARG A 89 3.74 14.93 14.61
N ASN A 90 2.50 14.44 14.61
CA ASN A 90 1.27 15.21 14.78
C ASN A 90 1.11 16.35 13.76
N LYS A 91 1.79 16.26 12.61
CA LYS A 91 1.53 17.15 11.49
C LYS A 91 0.30 16.67 10.76
N THR A 92 -0.53 17.64 10.42
CA THR A 92 -1.72 17.46 9.61
C THR A 92 -1.51 18.07 8.25
N PHE A 93 -2.37 17.74 7.30
CA PHE A 93 -2.29 18.22 5.93
C PHE A 93 -2.27 19.77 5.86
N GLY A 94 -2.99 20.46 6.76
CA GLY A 94 -2.97 21.91 6.85
C GLY A 94 -1.61 22.52 7.20
N TYR A 95 -0.70 21.77 7.85
CA TYR A 95 0.67 22.23 8.09
C TYR A 95 1.52 22.21 6.81
N VAL A 96 1.19 21.33 5.86
CA VAL A 96 1.90 21.20 4.58
C VAL A 96 1.31 22.18 3.54
N VAL A 97 -0.01 22.31 3.53
CA VAL A 97 -0.74 23.20 2.62
C VAL A 97 -1.63 24.15 3.45
N PRO A 98 -1.10 25.31 3.91
CA PRO A 98 -1.86 26.23 4.76
C PRO A 98 -3.13 26.78 4.08
N GLU A 99 -3.09 26.95 2.76
CA GLU A 99 -4.20 27.46 1.94
C GLU A 99 -5.33 26.45 1.71
N CYS A 100 -5.20 25.22 2.21
CA CYS A 100 -6.26 24.23 2.02
C CYS A 100 -7.50 24.55 2.85
N HIS A 101 -8.66 24.08 2.36
CA HIS A 101 -9.94 24.25 3.03
C HIS A 101 -9.94 23.62 4.44
N GLU A 102 -10.66 24.23 5.38
CA GLU A 102 -10.67 23.86 6.81
C GLU A 102 -10.97 22.37 7.02
N SER A 103 -11.89 21.80 6.23
CA SER A 103 -12.25 20.38 6.30
C SER A 103 -11.10 19.42 5.95
N LEU A 104 -10.09 19.88 5.22
CA LEU A 104 -8.93 19.09 4.81
C LEU A 104 -7.73 19.30 5.75
N ARG A 105 -7.70 20.41 6.49
CA ARG A 105 -6.56 20.79 7.35
C ARG A 105 -6.26 19.80 8.45
N SER A 106 -7.30 19.15 8.98
CA SER A 106 -7.20 18.23 10.12
C SER A 106 -6.74 16.81 9.75
N ILE A 107 -6.63 16.49 8.45
CA ILE A 107 -6.28 15.13 8.01
C ILE A 107 -4.83 14.80 8.43
N PRO A 108 -4.59 13.79 9.27
CA PRO A 108 -3.25 13.41 9.67
C PRO A 108 -2.56 12.57 8.59
N PHE A 109 -1.23 12.58 8.60
CA PHE A 109 -0.40 11.68 7.79
C PHE A 109 0.76 11.17 8.65
N THR A 110 1.23 9.95 8.36
CA THR A 110 2.25 9.27 9.18
C THR A 110 3.52 8.93 8.43
N HIS A 111 3.42 8.68 7.13
CA HIS A 111 4.53 8.23 6.28
C HIS A 111 4.52 8.96 4.93
N ILE A 112 5.64 8.92 4.21
CA ILE A 112 5.83 9.69 2.97
C ILE A 112 4.75 9.38 1.94
N PHE A 113 4.42 8.09 1.74
CA PHE A 113 3.37 7.68 0.81
C PHE A 113 2.00 8.25 1.18
N SER A 114 1.63 8.29 2.47
CA SER A 114 0.35 8.89 2.89
C SER A 114 0.28 10.36 2.51
N LEU A 115 1.35 11.13 2.72
CA LEU A 115 1.38 12.54 2.32
C LEU A 115 1.37 12.71 0.80
N ALA A 116 2.14 11.88 0.07
CA ALA A 116 2.18 11.91 -1.39
C ALA A 116 0.80 11.66 -2.00
N ARG A 117 0.05 10.70 -1.44
CA ARG A 117 -1.34 10.39 -1.82
C ARG A 117 -2.25 11.58 -1.60
N LEU A 118 -2.19 12.20 -0.42
CA LEU A 118 -3.01 13.38 -0.09
C LEU A 118 -2.71 14.55 -1.04
N LEU A 119 -1.44 14.85 -1.31
CA LEU A 119 -1.04 15.89 -2.25
C LEU A 119 -1.51 15.59 -3.68
N SER A 120 -1.38 14.35 -4.13
CA SER A 120 -1.80 13.93 -5.47
C SER A 120 -3.30 14.09 -5.67
N ILE A 121 -4.11 13.74 -4.67
CA ILE A 121 -5.56 13.94 -4.70
C ILE A 121 -5.89 15.43 -4.64
N TYR A 122 -5.21 16.18 -3.76
CA TYR A 122 -5.46 17.61 -3.57
C TYR A 122 -5.22 18.42 -4.85
N GLU A 123 -4.20 18.07 -5.63
CA GLU A 123 -3.82 18.79 -6.84
C GLU A 123 -4.66 18.43 -8.06
N ASN A 124 -5.26 17.23 -8.09
CA ASN A 124 -6.00 16.74 -9.26
C ASN A 124 -7.52 16.79 -9.14
N GLU A 125 -8.06 16.71 -7.92
CA GLU A 125 -9.50 16.78 -7.73
C GLU A 125 -9.92 18.25 -7.58
N SER A 126 -10.92 18.68 -8.35
CA SER A 126 -11.41 20.07 -8.31
C SER A 126 -12.55 20.22 -7.33
N ASP A 127 -13.42 19.21 -7.26
CA ASP A 127 -14.58 19.17 -6.38
C ASP A 127 -14.16 18.93 -4.91
N LEU A 128 -14.55 19.83 -4.02
CA LEU A 128 -14.12 19.81 -2.61
C LEU A 128 -14.66 18.60 -1.85
N ASP A 129 -15.91 18.23 -2.08
CA ASP A 129 -16.56 17.13 -1.37
C ASP A 129 -15.96 15.78 -1.80
N ARG A 130 -15.76 15.60 -3.11
CA ARG A 130 -15.07 14.44 -3.67
C ARG A 130 -13.62 14.38 -3.21
N LYS A 131 -12.90 15.51 -3.20
CA LYS A 131 -11.52 15.59 -2.69
C LYS A 131 -11.46 15.13 -1.25
N ARG A 132 -12.34 15.64 -0.38
CA ARG A 132 -12.43 15.24 1.02
C ARG A 132 -12.69 13.74 1.15
N TYR A 133 -13.70 13.22 0.44
CA TYR A 133 -14.04 11.80 0.45
C TYR A 133 -12.86 10.90 0.03
N LEU A 134 -12.16 11.27 -1.04
CA LEU A 134 -11.00 10.52 -1.53
C LEU A 134 -9.80 10.59 -0.58
N MET A 135 -9.57 11.75 0.04
CA MET A 135 -8.49 11.94 1.03
C MET A 135 -8.76 11.16 2.31
N GLU A 136 -10.00 11.08 2.76
CA GLU A 136 -10.39 10.29 3.95
C GLU A 136 -10.34 8.78 3.68
N LYS A 137 -10.67 8.36 2.46
CA LYS A 137 -10.65 6.95 2.07
C LYS A 137 -9.23 6.42 1.87
N GLN A 138 -8.69 5.74 2.88
CA GLN A 138 -7.33 5.16 2.83
C GLN A 138 -7.12 4.11 1.73
N SER A 139 -8.18 3.39 1.33
CA SER A 139 -8.11 2.39 0.25
C SER A 139 -7.95 2.99 -1.15
N TYR A 140 -8.12 4.31 -1.30
CA TYR A 140 -7.91 4.98 -2.57
C TYR A 140 -6.43 5.32 -2.75
N THR A 141 -5.71 4.43 -3.44
CA THR A 141 -4.27 4.53 -3.72
C THR A 141 -4.03 5.29 -5.03
N PHE A 142 -4.22 6.60 -4.99
CA PHE A 142 -3.87 7.49 -6.10
C PHE A 142 -2.65 8.33 -5.75
N VAL A 143 -1.58 8.21 -6.54
CA VAL A 143 -0.32 8.91 -6.32
C VAL A 143 0.25 9.33 -7.66
N MET A 144 0.77 10.56 -7.73
CA MET A 144 1.52 11.10 -8.85
C MET A 144 2.97 11.35 -8.46
N GLU A 145 3.86 11.35 -9.44
CA GLU A 145 5.27 11.67 -9.26
C GLU A 145 5.49 13.02 -8.57
N ALA A 146 4.79 14.07 -9.00
CA ALA A 146 4.87 15.40 -8.39
C ALA A 146 4.48 15.40 -6.89
N GLY A 147 3.45 14.62 -6.53
CA GLY A 147 3.02 14.46 -5.14
C GLY A 147 4.07 13.72 -4.29
N VAL A 148 4.71 12.69 -4.87
CA VAL A 148 5.82 11.96 -4.23
C VAL A 148 7.00 12.89 -3.99
N GLN A 149 7.41 13.66 -5.00
CA GLN A 149 8.55 14.56 -4.90
C GLN A 149 8.35 15.61 -3.78
N LYS A 150 7.16 16.23 -3.72
CA LYS A 150 6.78 17.21 -2.70
C LYS A 150 6.74 16.58 -1.30
N ALA A 151 6.15 15.39 -1.16
CA ALA A 151 6.11 14.68 0.12
C ALA A 151 7.52 14.34 0.60
N TYR A 152 8.37 13.84 -0.30
CA TYR A 152 9.74 13.46 0.03
C TYR A 152 10.59 14.68 0.45
N THR A 153 10.48 15.79 -0.28
CA THR A 153 11.17 17.04 0.11
C THR A 153 10.67 17.58 1.46
N PHE A 154 9.36 17.49 1.72
CA PHE A 154 8.81 17.87 3.02
C PHE A 154 9.40 17.03 4.16
N PHE A 155 9.42 15.70 3.99
CA PHE A 155 9.97 14.79 4.99
C PHE A 155 11.47 14.98 5.21
N LYS A 156 12.25 15.13 4.13
CA LYS A 156 13.70 15.43 4.22
C LYS A 156 14.00 16.71 5.00
N ARG A 157 13.14 17.73 4.89
CA ARG A 157 13.30 19.00 5.63
C ARG A 157 12.88 18.93 7.10
N LYS A 158 12.07 17.94 7.49
CA LYS A 158 11.40 17.90 8.81
C LYS A 158 11.76 16.69 9.65
N CYS A 159 12.49 15.72 9.08
CA CYS A 159 12.95 14.53 9.77
C CYS A 159 14.35 14.16 9.34
N GLU A 160 15.29 14.31 10.26
CA GLU A 160 16.68 13.91 10.05
C GLU A 160 16.86 12.40 9.86
N HIS A 161 15.95 11.56 10.39
CA HIS A 161 16.02 10.12 10.11
C HIS A 161 15.88 9.82 8.62
N VAL A 162 15.03 10.56 7.89
CA VAL A 162 14.90 10.39 6.44
C VAL A 162 16.16 10.85 5.72
N MET A 163 16.80 11.92 6.20
CA MET A 163 18.07 12.43 5.64
C MET A 163 19.25 11.48 5.86
N LYS A 164 19.34 10.84 7.04
CA LYS A 164 20.42 9.88 7.33
C LYS A 164 20.14 8.48 6.77
N ALA A 165 18.88 8.11 6.55
CA ALA A 165 18.52 6.79 6.02
C ALA A 165 18.65 6.67 4.49
N PHE A 166 18.53 7.79 3.74
CA PHE A 166 18.46 7.80 2.27
C PHE A 166 19.09 9.04 1.62
#